data_AF-A0A927PCW8-F1
#
_entry.id   AF-A0A927PCW8-F1
#
_cell.length_a   1.000
_cell.length_b   1.000
_cell.length_c   1.000
_cell.angle_alpha   90.00
_cell.angle_beta   90.00
_cell.angle_gamma   90.00
#
_symmetry.space_group_name_H-M   'P 1'
#
loop_
_entity.id
_entity.type
_entity.pdbx_description
1 polymer ?
#
loop_
_entity_poly.entity_id
_entity_poly.type
_entity_poly.pdbx_seq_one_letter_code
_entity_poly.pdbx_strand_id
1 'polypeptide(L)'
;MKKFLAFFLVLMMTLSVAACAESLKDYERATGFNAMVTSGGITDEEFNAQALADKIRTATGYDVKFTQLPKTDVDTTVSNIFMLKEDYQYVFCTKTQFNMLVAEGALAPLTEYVEASANLK
;
A
#
# COMPACT_ATOMS: atom_id res chain seq x y z
N MET A 1 24.79 -25.33 -37.56
CA MET A 1 24.71 -25.31 -36.08
C MET A 1 23.93 -24.11 -35.49
N LYS A 2 23.48 -23.11 -36.27
CA LYS A 2 22.69 -21.97 -35.73
C LYS A 2 21.17 -22.26 -35.57
N LYS A 3 20.63 -23.25 -36.30
CA LYS A 3 19.20 -23.61 -36.26
C LYS A 3 18.80 -24.43 -35.04
N PHE A 4 19.76 -25.13 -34.40
CA PHE A 4 19.52 -25.91 -33.18
C PHE A 4 19.45 -25.04 -31.91
N LEU A 5 20.17 -23.90 -31.90
CA LEU A 5 20.20 -22.97 -30.76
C LEU A 5 18.91 -22.14 -30.65
N ALA A 6 18.30 -21.80 -31.80
CA ALA A 6 17.03 -21.06 -31.83
C ALA A 6 15.84 -21.90 -31.30
N PHE A 7 15.87 -23.21 -31.49
CA PHE A 7 14.81 -24.11 -31.02
C PHE A 7 14.84 -24.29 -29.49
N PHE A 8 16.04 -24.27 -28.89
CA PHE A 8 16.22 -24.37 -27.44
C PHE A 8 15.80 -23.08 -26.71
N LEU A 9 15.98 -21.91 -27.35
CA LEU A 9 15.60 -20.61 -26.79
C LEU A 9 14.07 -20.40 -26.76
N VAL A 10 13.35 -20.90 -27.77
CA VAL A 10 11.88 -20.77 -27.85
C VAL A 10 11.17 -21.70 -26.86
N LEU A 11 11.74 -22.87 -26.56
CA LEU A 11 11.18 -23.81 -25.58
C LEU A 11 11.30 -23.29 -24.13
N MET A 12 12.30 -22.43 -23.84
CA MET A 12 12.43 -21.78 -22.53
C MET A 12 11.47 -20.59 -22.31
N MET A 13 10.90 -20.01 -23.38
CA MET A 13 9.95 -18.90 -23.26
C MET A 13 8.49 -19.33 -23.05
N THR A 14 8.17 -20.62 -23.20
CA THR A 14 6.80 -21.13 -23.00
C THR A 14 6.55 -21.74 -21.62
N LEU A 15 7.55 -21.83 -20.75
CA LEU A 15 7.31 -21.94 -19.31
C LEU A 15 7.03 -20.54 -18.74
N SER A 16 6.00 -19.89 -19.25
CA SER A 16 5.27 -18.94 -18.43
C SER A 16 4.70 -19.76 -17.29
N VAL A 17 5.35 -19.69 -16.13
CA VAL A 17 4.75 -20.04 -14.86
C VAL A 17 3.38 -19.37 -14.88
N ALA A 18 2.32 -20.16 -15.03
CA ALA A 18 1.00 -19.73 -14.64
C ALA A 18 1.15 -19.45 -13.15
N ALA A 19 1.45 -18.20 -12.82
CA ALA A 19 1.32 -17.71 -11.47
C ALA A 19 -0.15 -17.87 -11.15
N CYS A 20 -0.49 -19.00 -10.50
CA CYS A 20 -1.74 -19.10 -9.76
C CYS A 20 -1.79 -17.81 -8.93
N ALA A 21 -2.78 -16.96 -9.20
CA ALA A 21 -3.03 -15.83 -8.34
C ALA A 21 -3.22 -16.39 -6.93
N GLU A 22 -2.29 -16.07 -6.03
CA GLU A 22 -2.39 -16.47 -4.63
C GLU A 22 -3.72 -15.92 -4.10
N SER A 23 -4.49 -16.77 -3.45
CA SER A 23 -5.73 -16.32 -2.82
C SER A 23 -5.37 -15.47 -1.61
N LEU A 24 -6.23 -14.55 -1.19
CA LEU A 24 -6.00 -13.71 0.00
C LEU A 24 -5.72 -14.51 1.30
N LYS A 25 -6.01 -15.82 1.30
CA LYS A 25 -5.76 -16.73 2.42
C LYS A 25 -4.33 -17.27 2.45
N ASP A 26 -3.60 -17.15 1.35
CA ASP A 26 -2.23 -17.66 1.20
C ASP A 26 -1.19 -16.62 1.67
N TYR A 27 -1.60 -15.36 1.81
CA TYR A 27 -0.77 -14.30 2.38
C TYR A 27 -0.74 -14.38 3.92
N GLU A 28 0.48 -14.35 4.49
CA GLU A 28 0.64 -14.18 5.93
C GLU A 28 -0.02 -12.86 6.36
N ARG A 29 -0.83 -12.93 7.41
CA ARG A 29 -1.52 -11.75 7.93
C ARG A 29 -0.48 -10.80 8.51
N ALA A 30 -0.29 -9.64 7.86
CA ALA A 30 0.48 -8.56 8.45
C ALA A 30 -0.11 -8.18 9.82
N THR A 31 0.73 -7.98 10.82
CA THR A 31 0.29 -7.57 12.17
C THR A 31 0.40 -6.07 12.37
N GLY A 32 1.32 -5.39 11.67
CA GLY A 32 1.50 -3.94 11.71
C GLY A 32 0.81 -3.21 10.55
N PHE A 33 0.38 -1.97 10.82
CA PHE A 33 -0.18 -1.06 9.83
C PHE A 33 0.31 0.37 10.07
N ASN A 34 1.19 0.88 9.22
CA ASN A 34 1.69 2.25 9.33
C ASN A 34 0.80 3.18 8.50
N ALA A 35 0.32 4.25 9.13
CA ALA A 35 -0.61 5.20 8.53
C ALA A 35 -0.09 6.64 8.64
N MET A 36 0.18 7.27 7.50
CA MET A 36 0.46 8.70 7.41
C MET A 36 -0.88 9.46 7.34
N VAL A 37 -1.17 10.28 8.34
CA VAL A 37 -2.44 11.01 8.49
C VAL A 37 -2.25 12.52 8.43
N THR A 38 -3.33 13.28 8.27
CA THR A 38 -3.26 14.74 8.34
C THR A 38 -2.78 15.22 9.72
N SER A 39 -2.14 16.38 9.76
CA SER A 39 -1.74 17.02 11.02
C SER A 39 -2.97 17.31 11.89
N GLY A 40 -3.02 16.72 13.08
CA GLY A 40 -4.01 16.98 14.13
C GLY A 40 -3.61 18.11 15.08
N GLY A 41 -2.42 18.69 14.91
CA GLY A 41 -1.92 19.78 15.75
C GLY A 41 -1.35 19.36 17.11
N ILE A 42 -1.22 18.05 17.34
CA ILE A 42 -0.61 17.42 18.51
C ILE A 42 0.60 16.57 18.08
N THR A 43 1.36 16.02 19.01
CA THR A 43 2.46 15.10 18.69
C THR A 43 1.95 13.73 18.23
N ASP A 44 2.79 12.97 17.51
CA ASP A 44 2.45 11.61 17.09
C ASP A 44 2.19 10.70 18.29
N GLU A 45 2.94 10.86 19.39
CA GLU A 45 2.72 10.11 20.62
C GLU A 45 1.33 10.38 21.20
N GLU A 46 0.94 11.65 21.32
CA GLU A 46 -0.39 12.04 21.78
C GLU A 46 -1.50 11.54 20.85
N PHE A 47 -1.26 11.52 19.53
CA PHE A 47 -2.22 11.02 18.56
C PHE A 47 -2.40 9.50 18.67
N ASN A 48 -1.31 8.74 18.80
CA ASN A 48 -1.33 7.29 18.95
C ASN A 48 -1.89 6.85 20.32
N ALA A 49 -1.80 7.69 21.35
CA ALA A 49 -2.41 7.44 22.66
C ALA A 49 -3.94 7.55 22.65
N GLN A 50 -4.55 8.05 21.56
CA GLN A 50 -6.00 8.12 21.44
C GLN A 50 -6.61 6.73 21.24
N ALA A 51 -7.85 6.56 21.69
CA ALA A 51 -8.61 5.31 21.60
C ALA A 51 -8.84 4.80 20.16
N LEU A 52 -8.47 5.56 19.12
CA LEU A 52 -8.61 5.16 17.73
C LEU A 52 -7.72 3.95 17.39
N ALA A 53 -6.44 3.96 17.81
CA ALA A 53 -5.53 2.86 17.54
C ALA A 53 -6.04 1.55 18.17
N ASP A 54 -6.49 1.64 19.41
CA ASP A 54 -7.09 0.52 20.14
C ASP A 54 -8.37 0.00 19.47
N LYS A 55 -9.26 0.88 19.04
CA LYS A 55 -10.49 0.48 18.33
C LYS A 55 -10.18 -0.26 17.04
N ILE A 56 -9.21 0.22 16.26
CA ILE A 56 -8.78 -0.43 15.02
C ILE A 56 -8.19 -1.81 15.34
N ARG A 57 -7.33 -1.91 16.35
CA ARG A 57 -6.76 -3.18 16.80
C ARG A 57 -7.82 -4.17 17.27
N THR A 58 -8.81 -3.73 18.04
CA THR A 58 -9.91 -4.62 18.47
C THR A 58 -10.77 -5.08 17.30
N ALA A 59 -11.07 -4.20 16.34
CA ALA A 59 -11.96 -4.52 15.22
C ALA A 59 -11.26 -5.35 14.13
N THR A 60 -9.97 -5.13 13.92
CA THR A 60 -9.24 -5.66 12.76
C THR A 60 -8.05 -6.54 13.15
N GLY A 61 -7.58 -6.51 14.40
CA GLY A 61 -6.37 -7.22 14.81
C GLY A 61 -5.06 -6.61 14.33
N TYR A 62 -5.08 -5.50 13.57
CA TYR A 62 -3.88 -4.77 13.17
C TYR A 62 -3.40 -3.84 14.29
N ASP A 63 -2.10 -3.84 14.55
CA ASP A 63 -1.43 -2.82 15.35
C ASP A 63 -1.13 -1.61 14.46
N VAL A 64 -1.93 -0.55 14.60
CA VAL A 64 -1.83 0.65 13.77
C VAL A 64 -0.93 1.68 14.44
N LYS A 65 0.03 2.19 13.67
CA LYS A 65 0.88 3.31 14.06
C LYS A 65 0.62 4.50 13.15
N PHE A 66 0.24 5.62 13.76
CA PHE A 66 -0.01 6.87 13.07
C PHE A 66 1.24 7.75 13.06
N THR A 67 1.53 8.35 11.92
CA THR A 67 2.47 9.46 11.79
C THR A 67 1.72 10.62 11.16
N GLN A 68 1.84 11.81 11.74
CA GLN A 68 1.15 12.97 11.21
C GLN A 68 2.02 13.69 10.18
N LEU A 69 1.39 14.11 9.09
CA LEU A 69 2.01 15.00 8.13
C LEU A 69 2.47 16.30 8.83
N PRO A 70 3.64 16.84 8.42
CA PRO A 70 4.08 18.13 8.92
C PRO A 70 3.10 19.25 8.53
N LYS A 71 3.13 20.37 9.27
CA LYS A 71 2.29 21.54 8.96
C LYS A 71 2.73 22.27 7.69
N THR A 72 4.00 22.15 7.34
CA THR A 72 4.62 22.70 6.13
C THR A 72 5.17 21.55 5.29
N ASP A 73 5.45 21.79 4.01
CA ASP A 73 6.14 20.83 3.12
C ASP A 73 5.40 19.51 2.88
N VAL A 74 4.08 19.50 3.06
CA VAL A 74 3.20 18.33 2.90
C VAL A 74 3.41 17.65 1.55
N ASP A 75 3.47 18.42 0.45
CA ASP A 75 3.66 17.88 -0.91
C ASP A 75 4.99 17.14 -1.05
N THR A 76 6.06 17.70 -0.50
CA THR A 76 7.40 17.10 -0.51
C THR A 76 7.44 15.83 0.33
N THR A 77 6.84 15.86 1.53
CA THR A 77 6.75 14.68 2.40
C THR A 77 6.00 13.54 1.72
N VAL A 78 4.82 13.81 1.17
CA VAL A 78 4.02 12.79 0.46
C VAL A 78 4.80 12.22 -0.72
N SER A 79 5.42 13.09 -1.54
CA SER A 79 6.21 12.64 -2.69
C SER A 79 7.41 11.76 -2.27
N ASN A 80 8.09 12.12 -1.19
CA ASN A 80 9.22 11.36 -0.66
C ASN A 80 8.81 9.98 -0.16
N ILE A 81 7.64 9.83 0.48
CA ILE A 81 7.13 8.53 0.92
C ILE A 81 7.08 7.55 -0.26
N PHE A 82 6.50 7.97 -1.38
CA PHE A 82 6.37 7.12 -2.57
C PHE A 82 7.70 6.93 -3.30
N MET A 83 8.53 7.98 -3.41
CA MET A 83 9.84 7.92 -4.06
C MET A 83 10.83 7.00 -3.32
N LEU A 84 10.88 7.11 -1.99
CA LEU A 84 11.76 6.32 -1.12
C LEU A 84 11.16 4.96 -0.77
N LYS A 85 9.91 4.70 -1.16
CA LYS A 85 9.15 3.48 -0.83
C LYS A 85 9.12 3.24 0.67
N GLU A 86 8.81 4.29 1.43
CA GLU A 86 8.65 4.18 2.87
C GLU A 86 7.52 3.20 3.20
N ASP A 87 7.66 2.51 4.32
CA ASP A 87 6.72 1.46 4.76
C ASP A 87 5.44 2.08 5.35
N TYR A 88 4.58 2.59 4.49
CA TYR A 88 3.23 3.07 4.82
C TYR A 88 2.18 2.35 3.98
N GLN A 89 1.18 1.77 4.65
CA GLN A 89 0.04 1.13 3.99
C GLN A 89 -1.10 2.12 3.72
N TYR A 90 -1.14 3.23 4.45
CA TYR A 90 -2.07 4.32 4.24
C TYR A 90 -1.34 5.66 4.23
N VAL A 91 -1.62 6.49 3.22
CA VAL A 91 -1.08 7.85 3.13
C VAL A 91 -2.21 8.81 2.80
N PHE A 92 -2.46 9.76 3.71
CA PHE A 92 -3.34 10.87 3.43
C PHE A 92 -2.78 11.72 2.29
N CYS A 93 -3.58 11.95 1.26
CA CYS A 93 -3.22 12.77 0.12
C CYS A 93 -4.37 13.71 -0.28
N THR A 94 -4.02 14.85 -0.88
CA THR A 94 -4.98 15.73 -1.53
C THR A 94 -5.44 15.14 -2.85
N LYS A 95 -6.56 15.62 -3.40
CA LYS A 95 -7.06 15.19 -4.71
C LYS A 95 -6.02 15.36 -5.82
N THR A 96 -5.24 16.45 -5.79
CA THR A 96 -4.19 16.71 -6.77
C THR A 96 -3.07 15.69 -6.66
N GLN A 97 -2.56 15.45 -5.45
CA GLN A 97 -1.53 14.44 -5.20
C GLN A 97 -2.00 13.03 -5.61
N PHE A 98 -3.23 12.65 -5.25
CA PHE A 98 -3.80 11.37 -5.63
C PHE A 98 -3.77 11.18 -7.16
N ASN A 99 -4.25 12.15 -7.93
CA ASN A 99 -4.26 12.06 -9.39
C ASN A 99 -2.85 11.95 -9.99
N MET A 100 -1.87 12.65 -9.42
CA MET A 100 -0.46 12.52 -9.82
C MET A 100 0.07 11.11 -9.55
N LEU A 101 -0.12 10.59 -8.34
CA LEU A 101 0.34 9.26 -7.96
C LEU A 101 -0.33 8.13 -8.76
N VAL A 102 -1.61 8.30 -9.13
CA VAL A 102 -2.30 7.42 -10.07
C VAL A 102 -1.64 7.46 -11.45
N ALA A 103 -1.35 8.65 -11.98
CA ALA A 103 -0.71 8.81 -13.29
C ALA A 103 0.72 8.22 -13.32
N GLU A 104 1.41 8.24 -12.18
CA GLU A 104 2.74 7.65 -11.99
C GLU A 104 2.70 6.13 -11.77
N GLY A 105 1.51 5.54 -11.57
CA GLY A 105 1.35 4.12 -11.24
C GLY A 105 1.88 3.75 -9.85
N ALA A 106 1.99 4.72 -8.94
CA ALA A 106 2.53 4.54 -7.60
C ALA A 106 1.52 3.93 -6.59
N LEU A 107 0.24 3.87 -6.95
CA LEU A 107 -0.83 3.36 -6.09
C LEU A 107 -1.33 1.99 -6.55
N ALA A 108 -1.42 1.05 -5.61
CA ALA A 108 -2.08 -0.23 -5.85
C ALA A 108 -3.60 -0.02 -6.00
N PRO A 109 -4.25 -0.59 -7.03
CA PRO A 109 -5.69 -0.45 -7.20
C PRO A 109 -6.43 -1.22 -6.09
N LEU A 110 -7.39 -0.57 -5.45
CA LEU A 110 -8.21 -1.18 -4.39
C LEU A 110 -9.56 -1.73 -4.89
N THR A 111 -9.84 -1.68 -6.20
CA THR A 111 -11.15 -1.97 -6.79
C THR A 111 -11.72 -3.31 -6.34
N GLU A 112 -10.94 -4.39 -6.42
CA GLU A 112 -11.40 -5.73 -6.04
C GLU A 112 -11.80 -5.80 -4.54
N TYR A 113 -11.06 -5.11 -3.67
CA TYR A 113 -11.32 -5.09 -2.23
C TYR A 113 -12.56 -4.26 -1.90
N VAL A 114 -12.77 -3.15 -2.61
CA VAL A 114 -13.95 -2.30 -2.44
C VAL A 114 -15.21 -3.03 -2.91
N GLU A 115 -15.18 -3.65 -4.08
CA GLU A 115 -16.31 -4.40 -4.63
C GLU A 115 -16.65 -5.67 -3.84
N ALA A 116 -15.65 -6.30 -3.23
CA ALA A 116 -15.85 -7.45 -2.33
C ALA A 116 -16.36 -7.05 -0.94
N SER A 117 -16.18 -5.79 -0.52
CA SER A 117 -16.56 -5.34 0.82
C SER A 117 -18.07 -5.34 1.03
N ALA A 118 -18.52 -5.94 2.13
CA ALA A 118 -19.92 -5.86 2.57
C ALA A 118 -20.25 -4.53 3.27
N ASN A 119 -19.24 -3.74 3.64
CA ASN A 119 -19.38 -2.53 4.45
C ASN A 119 -19.22 -1.22 3.66
N LEU A 120 -18.77 -1.28 2.40
CA LEU A 120 -18.52 -0.12 1.54
C LEU A 120 -19.48 -0.01 0.34
N LYS A 121 -20.49 -0.90 0.28
CA LYS A 121 -21.55 -0.89 -0.73
C LYS A 121 -22.70 0.02 -0.33
#